data_AF-A0A183KI65-F1
#
_entry.id   AF-A0A183KI65-F1
#
_cell.length_a   1.000
_cell.length_b   1.000
_cell.length_c   1.000
_cell.angle_alpha   90.00
_cell.angle_beta   90.00
_cell.angle_gamma   90.00
#
_symmetry.space_group_name_H-M   'P 1'
#
loop_
_entity.id
_entity.type
_entity.pdbx_description
1 polymer ?
#
loop_
_entity_poly.entity_id
_entity_poly.type
_entity_poly.pdbx_seq_one_letter_code
_entity_poly.pdbx_strand_id
1 'polypeptide(L)'
;MCKAGFTEDDAPRAVFPSIAGTTRHQGVMVGMDQKDSYVGDDAQSKRGILSLKYQIEHGIMTRWGDMEIWYHAFYNELRVATEEHRVVDGSFIEPENKP
;
A
#
# COMPACT_ATOMS: atom_id res chain seq x y z
N MET A 1 7.69 -4.66 -2.40
CA MET A 1 6.95 -3.74 -3.28
C MET A 1 5.58 -4.34 -3.49
N CYS A 2 4.53 -3.53 -3.34
CA CYS A 2 3.18 -3.88 -3.72
C CYS A 2 3.03 -3.61 -5.22
N LYS A 3 2.32 -4.48 -5.92
CA LYS A 3 1.94 -4.32 -7.32
C LYS A 3 0.42 -4.50 -7.39
N ALA A 4 -0.27 -3.55 -7.99
CA ALA A 4 -1.72 -3.59 -8.14
C ALA A 4 -2.11 -3.12 -9.55
N GLY A 5 -3.19 -3.69 -10.09
CA GLY A 5 -3.67 -3.44 -11.45
C GLY A 5 -4.96 -4.20 -11.73
N PHE A 6 -5.51 -4.04 -12.93
CA PHE A 6 -6.68 -4.80 -13.36
C PHE A 6 -6.24 -6.03 -14.15
N THR A 7 -7.06 -7.08 -14.14
CA THR A 7 -6.77 -8.34 -14.84
C THR A 7 -6.59 -8.17 -16.36
N GLU A 8 -7.16 -7.11 -16.93
CA GLU A 8 -7.07 -6.78 -18.35
C GLU A 8 -5.81 -6.00 -18.73
N ASP A 9 -5.03 -5.52 -17.75
CA ASP A 9 -3.81 -4.77 -18.01
C ASP A 9 -2.60 -5.71 -18.20
N ASP A 10 -1.76 -5.42 -19.20
CA ASP A 10 -0.50 -6.15 -19.45
C ASP A 10 0.58 -5.90 -18.37
N ALA A 11 0.36 -4.91 -17.49
CA ALA A 11 1.30 -4.50 -16.46
C ALA A 11 0.57 -3.91 -15.24
N PRO A 12 1.16 -3.97 -14.03
CA PRO A 12 0.55 -3.34 -12.86
C PRO A 12 0.44 -1.83 -13.07
N ARG A 13 -0.75 -1.27 -12.86
CA ARG A 13 -0.98 0.17 -12.91
C ARG A 13 -0.31 0.92 -11.77
N ALA A 14 -0.08 0.26 -10.64
CA ALA A 14 0.56 0.84 -9.48
C ALA A 14 1.64 -0.09 -8.93
N VAL A 15 2.80 0.50 -8.64
CA VAL A 15 3.93 -0.19 -8.00
C VAL A 15 4.50 0.73 -6.93
N PHE A 16 4.36 0.36 -5.66
CA PHE A 16 4.77 1.20 -4.54
C PHE A 16 5.38 0.39 -3.38
N PRO A 17 6.16 1.01 -2.49
CA PRO A 17 6.71 0.34 -1.30
C PRO A 17 5.61 -0.19 -0.38
N SER A 18 5.72 -1.44 0.07
CA SER A 18 4.78 -2.06 1.03
C SER A 18 5.08 -1.60 2.47
N ILE A 19 5.10 -0.28 2.67
CA ILE A 19 5.53 0.38 3.91
C ILE A 19 4.43 1.35 4.35
N ALA A 20 4.10 1.32 5.63
CA ALA A 20 3.28 2.32 6.30
C ALA A 20 4.09 3.01 7.39
N GLY A 21 3.78 4.26 7.70
CA GLY A 21 4.51 5.06 8.68
C GLY A 21 3.61 5.98 9.47
N THR A 22 3.79 6.00 10.80
CA THR A 22 3.10 6.94 11.70
C THR A 22 4.08 7.95 12.26
N THR A 23 3.61 9.16 12.58
CA THR A 23 4.47 10.23 13.11
C THR A 23 5.03 9.86 14.48
N ARG A 24 6.35 9.96 14.69
CA ARG A 24 6.97 9.63 16.00
C ARG A 24 6.60 10.61 17.11
N HIS A 25 6.37 11.87 16.75
CA HIS A 25 6.07 12.94 17.68
C HIS A 25 4.88 13.74 17.13
N GLN A 26 3.77 13.72 17.87
CA GLN A 26 2.61 14.57 17.55
C GLN A 26 3.02 16.05 17.67
N GLY A 27 2.68 16.86 16.66
CA GLY A 27 2.91 18.32 16.68
C GLY A 27 4.25 18.84 16.15
N VAL A 28 5.15 18.00 15.62
CA VAL A 28 6.44 18.47 15.07
C VAL A 28 6.32 19.07 13.66
N MET A 29 5.27 18.73 12.91
CA MET A 29 5.08 19.22 11.55
C MET A 29 4.16 20.45 11.52
N VAL A 30 4.73 21.63 11.72
CA VAL A 30 4.03 22.91 11.50
C VAL A 30 3.90 23.15 9.99
N GLY A 31 2.66 23.29 9.50
CA GLY A 31 2.38 23.58 8.08
C GLY A 31 2.21 22.36 7.16
N MET A 32 2.13 21.16 7.72
CA MET A 32 1.82 19.93 6.97
C MET A 32 0.46 19.38 7.42
N ASP A 33 -0.32 18.82 6.49
CA ASP A 33 -1.55 18.11 6.85
C ASP A 33 -1.20 17.00 7.86
N GLN A 34 -1.77 17.09 9.06
CA GLN A 34 -1.61 16.06 10.08
C GLN A 34 -2.41 14.83 9.64
N LYS A 35 -1.77 13.97 8.86
CA LYS A 35 -2.24 12.61 8.58
C LYS A 35 -1.76 11.68 9.69
N ASP A 36 -2.67 10.83 10.15
CA ASP A 36 -2.39 9.81 11.16
C ASP A 36 -1.40 8.75 10.63
N SER A 37 -1.41 8.50 9.32
CA SER A 37 -0.50 7.58 8.65
C SER A 37 -0.12 8.00 7.23
N TYR A 38 1.03 7.50 6.81
CA TYR A 38 1.61 7.66 5.48
C TYR A 38 1.89 6.27 4.91
N VAL A 39 1.71 6.08 3.61
CA VAL A 39 1.91 4.79 2.93
C VAL A 39 2.78 4.97 1.69
N GLY A 40 3.51 3.94 1.30
CA GLY A 40 4.24 3.90 0.03
C GLY A 40 5.39 4.90 -0.02
N ASP A 41 5.52 5.58 -1.16
CA ASP A 41 6.60 6.55 -1.40
C ASP A 41 6.54 7.74 -0.43
N ASP A 42 5.34 8.09 0.02
CA ASP A 42 5.15 9.15 1.01
C ASP A 42 5.74 8.77 2.37
N ALA A 43 5.54 7.52 2.79
CA ALA A 43 6.15 7.01 4.02
C ALA A 43 7.68 6.95 3.87
N GLN A 44 8.16 6.47 2.71
CA GLN A 44 9.57 6.31 2.44
C GLN A 44 10.32 7.66 2.38
N SER A 45 9.74 8.68 1.74
CA SER A 45 10.31 10.03 1.68
C SER A 45 10.43 10.69 3.05
N LYS A 46 9.58 10.30 4.00
CA LYS A 46 9.50 10.86 5.37
C LYS A 46 10.08 9.93 6.44
N ARG A 47 10.91 8.95 6.06
CA ARG A 47 11.53 7.97 6.97
C ARG A 47 12.26 8.57 8.19
N GLY A 48 12.73 9.81 8.08
CA GLY A 48 13.45 10.50 9.17
C GLY A 48 12.55 10.89 10.35
N ILE A 49 11.25 11.10 10.10
CA ILE A 49 10.28 11.58 11.10
C ILE A 49 9.16 10.56 11.38
N LEU A 50 9.06 9.52 10.55
CA LEU A 50 8.08 8.45 10.70
C LEU A 50 8.67 7.22 11.39
N SER A 51 7.83 6.54 12.17
CA SER A 51 8.06 5.14 12.57
C SER A 51 7.55 4.25 11.44
N LEU A 52 8.45 3.75 10.61
CA LEU A 52 8.11 2.90 9.47
C LEU A 52 7.85 1.46 9.90
N LYS A 53 6.90 0.82 9.22
CA LYS A 53 6.52 -0.59 9.40
C LYS A 53 6.41 -1.24 8.03
N TYR A 54 6.98 -2.42 7.90
CA TYR A 54 6.87 -3.26 6.70
C TYR A 54 5.73 -4.25 6.91
N GLN A 55 4.83 -4.33 5.93
CA GLN A 55 3.61 -5.15 6.05
C GLN A 55 3.80 -6.56 5.47
N ILE A 56 4.85 -6.74 4.68
CA ILE A 56 5.22 -8.03 4.08
C ILE A 56 6.67 -8.31 4.49
N GLU A 57 6.86 -9.34 5.31
CA GLU A 57 8.18 -9.87 5.64
C GLU A 57 8.26 -11.30 5.11
N HIS A 58 9.31 -11.61 4.35
CA HIS A 58 9.51 -12.93 3.76
C HIS A 58 8.31 -13.47 2.95
N GLY A 59 7.55 -12.58 2.31
CA GLY A 59 6.37 -12.95 1.50
C GLY A 59 5.12 -13.25 2.32
N ILE A 60 5.17 -13.11 3.64
CA ILE A 60 4.03 -13.30 4.54
C ILE A 60 3.57 -11.93 5.03
N MET A 61 2.26 -11.69 4.96
CA MET A 61 1.68 -10.51 5.61
C MET A 61 1.86 -10.65 7.11
N THR A 62 2.65 -9.75 7.71
CA THR A 62 2.97 -9.81 9.13
C THR A 62 1.82 -9.35 10.01
N ARG A 63 0.86 -8.59 9.45
CA ARG A 63 -0.37 -8.19 10.13
C ARG A 63 -1.57 -8.23 9.19
N TRP A 64 -2.62 -8.86 9.67
CA TRP A 64 -3.93 -8.90 9.02
C TRP A 64 -4.72 -7.58 9.16
N GLY A 65 -4.23 -6.62 9.96
CA GLY A 65 -4.88 -5.33 10.23
C GLY A 65 -4.45 -4.20 9.32
N ASP A 66 -3.66 -4.47 8.28
CA ASP A 66 -3.00 -3.45 7.46
C ASP A 66 -3.92 -2.92 6.34
N MET A 67 -5.12 -2.47 6.74
CA MET A 67 -6.11 -1.83 5.87
C MET A 67 -5.54 -0.60 5.16
N GLU A 68 -4.50 0.04 5.70
CA GLU A 68 -3.92 1.26 5.14
C GLU A 68 -3.25 1.02 3.78
N ILE A 69 -2.57 -0.12 3.60
CA ILE A 69 -1.96 -0.46 2.30
C ILE A 69 -3.03 -0.82 1.27
N TRP A 70 -4.04 -1.59 1.67
CA TRP A 70 -5.16 -1.91 0.79
C TRP A 70 -5.92 -0.65 0.40
N TYR A 71 -6.20 0.22 1.36
CA TYR A 71 -6.86 1.50 1.12
C TYR A 71 -6.05 2.37 0.17
N HIS A 72 -4.73 2.46 0.38
CA HIS A 72 -3.84 3.19 -0.52
C HIS A 72 -3.86 2.62 -1.94
N ALA A 73 -3.77 1.29 -2.08
CA ALA A 73 -3.83 0.62 -3.38
C ALA A 73 -5.16 0.90 -4.10
N PHE A 74 -6.30 0.74 -3.44
CA PHE A 74 -7.61 0.88 -4.09
C PHE A 74 -7.99 2.34 -4.33
N TYR A 75 -7.91 3.19 -3.31
CA TYR A 75 -8.49 4.53 -3.38
C TYR A 75 -7.50 5.60 -3.88
N ASN A 76 -6.20 5.47 -3.60
CA ASN A 76 -5.22 6.46 -4.02
C ASN A 76 -4.59 6.11 -5.36
N GLU A 77 -4.10 4.86 -5.48
CA GLU A 77 -3.38 4.41 -6.66
C GLU A 77 -4.33 4.02 -7.80
N LEU A 78 -5.24 3.06 -7.56
CA LEU A 78 -6.19 2.58 -8.58
C LEU A 78 -7.43 3.46 -8.74
N ARG A 79 -7.74 4.30 -7.73
CA ARG A 79 -8.91 5.19 -7.67
C ARG A 79 -10.23 4.49 -7.94
N VAL A 80 -10.42 3.34 -7.30
CA VAL A 80 -11.56 2.45 -7.50
C VAL A 80 -12.31 2.20 -6.19
N ALA A 81 -13.64 2.09 -6.27
CA ALA A 81 -14.46 1.64 -5.14
C ALA A 81 -14.38 0.12 -5.02
N THR A 82 -14.03 -0.38 -3.84
CA THR A 82 -13.85 -1.83 -3.60
C THR A 82 -15.15 -2.63 -3.69
N GLU A 83 -16.31 -1.97 -3.63
CA GLU A 83 -17.64 -2.60 -3.66
C GLU A 83 -18.04 -3.04 -5.06
N GLU A 84 -17.45 -2.46 -6.09
CA GLU A 84 -17.80 -2.70 -7.50
C GLU A 84 -16.87 -3.73 -8.17
N HIS A 85 -15.79 -4.13 -7.49
CA HIS A 85 -14.73 -4.94 -8.07
C HIS A 85 -14.35 -6.13 -7.19
N ARG A 86 -14.22 -7.30 -7.81
CA ARG A 86 -13.71 -8.50 -7.14
C ARG A 86 -12.18 -8.42 -7.02
N VAL A 87 -11.67 -8.62 -5.81
CA VAL A 87 -10.22 -8.69 -5.54
C VAL A 87 -9.70 -10.10 -5.78
N VAL A 88 -8.55 -10.22 -6.44
CA VAL A 88 -7.83 -11.48 -6.66
C VAL A 88 -6.40 -11.31 -6.16
N ASP A 89 -5.92 -12.25 -5.35
CA ASP A 89 -4.51 -12.31 -4.94
C ASP A 89 -3.71 -13.18 -5.94
N GLY A 90 -2.48 -12.78 -6.25
CA GLY A 90 -1.59 -13.44 -7.20
C GLY A 90 -1.14 -14.85 -6.78
N SER A 91 -1.47 -15.28 -5.55
CA SER A 91 -1.33 -16.66 -5.08
C SER A 91 -2.43 -17.60 -5.62
N PHE A 92 -3.55 -17.04 -6.10
CA PHE A 92 -4.70 -17.77 -6.67
C PHE A 92 -4.76 -17.73 -8.19
N ILE A 93 -3.80 -17.09 -8.87
CA ILE A 93 -3.72 -17.07 -10.33
C ILE A 93 -2.95 -18.31 -10.78
N GLU A 94 -3.56 -19.13 -11.64
CA GLU A 94 -2.90 -20.30 -12.22
C GLU A 94 -1.60 -19.90 -12.92
N PRO A 95 -0.53 -20.71 -12.85
CA PRO A 95 0.79 -20.34 -13.37
C PRO A 95 0.79 -19.91 -14.82
N GLU A 96 -0.08 -20.49 -15.66
CA GLU A 96 -0.25 -20.11 -17.08
C GLU A 96 -0.91 -18.75 -17.33
N ASN A 97 -1.59 -18.18 -16.32
CA ASN A 97 -2.31 -16.91 -16.42
C ASN A 97 -1.60 -15.76 -15.67
N LYS A 98 -0.33 -15.97 -15.31
CA LYS A 98 0.50 -14.95 -14.67
C LYS A 98 1.11 -14.04 -15.75
N PRO A 99 0.99 -12.70 -15.63
CA PRO A 99 1.62 -11.77 -16.57
C PRO A 99 3.16 -11.87 -16.53
#